data_AF-A0A953ADH6-F1
#
_entry.id   AF-A0A953ADH6-F1
#
_cell.length_a   1.000
_cell.length_b   1.000
_cell.length_c   1.000
_cell.angle_alpha   90.00
_cell.angle_beta   90.00
_cell.angle_gamma   90.00
#
_symmetry.space_group_name_H-M   'P 1'
#
loop_
_entity.id
_entity.type
_entity.pdbx_description
1 polymer ?
#
loop_
_entity_poly.entity_id
_entity_poly.type
_entity_poly.pdbx_seq_one_letter_code
_entity_poly.pdbx_strand_id
1 'polypeptide(L)'
;MDADQGAAPSSLDWPATSFFPHLRLPQRLTVADLRHASFAVKLAASTLAGLVNVPQPQLYLVTYDDDLFWLEVALSPWVVTQETLAVSGEALLRELVARFQERLAGFIVYDPQCPASINVATTLAGISGAVVTASELLPLLQSVCPKPVLIDLRRLQWRSESLAYRWAREASQAQRSRRLLAGMNPVIASGLRSFLVATRTFVHWLDSRAWLPAAGQQRQLLEELLADLDPGGVHLGWFPDEGSGVTLASEQAIAVLASDHCSNLEVWTALQSPGLLGRLQRQAQHYRRQCAERPLPALEPRVYLAMTISDGDNLQYTQHRMLHLWRDPARGRLPLGWTIAPALMEAAPLWPPITWRRLAPRTS
;
A
#
# COMPACT_ATOMS: atom_id res chain seq x y z
N MET A 1 24.09 12.51 35.57
CA MET A 1 24.31 11.82 34.29
C MET A 1 23.06 10.98 34.08
N ASP A 2 22.00 11.61 33.57
CA ASP A 2 20.79 10.93 33.13
C ASP A 2 20.49 11.46 31.75
N ALA A 3 20.89 10.68 30.75
CA ALA A 3 20.56 10.93 29.36
C ALA A 3 19.23 10.22 29.06
N ASP A 4 18.19 11.04 29.00
CA ASP A 4 17.18 11.05 27.95
C ASP A 4 16.61 9.69 27.51
N GLN A 5 15.48 9.32 28.14
CA GLN A 5 14.57 8.30 27.61
C GLN A 5 13.90 8.85 26.35
N GLY A 6 14.56 8.70 25.21
CA GLY A 6 13.94 8.86 23.90
C GLY A 6 12.68 8.00 23.82
N ALA A 7 11.55 8.62 23.49
CA ALA A 7 10.24 7.98 23.43
C ALA A 7 10.31 6.64 22.69
N ALA A 8 9.89 5.56 23.35
CA ALA A 8 9.74 4.26 22.72
C ALA A 8 8.82 4.41 21.48
N PRO A 9 9.19 3.86 20.31
CA PRO A 9 8.33 3.94 19.14
C PRO A 9 6.99 3.28 19.47
N SER A 10 5.88 4.00 19.30
CA SER A 10 4.55 3.43 19.49
C SER A 10 4.40 2.19 18.61
N SER A 11 4.30 1.02 19.25
CA SER A 11 4.05 -0.24 18.56
C SER A 11 2.69 -0.15 17.87
N LEU A 12 2.64 -0.39 16.56
CA LEU A 12 1.37 -0.55 15.86
C LEU A 12 0.61 -1.72 16.48
N ASP A 13 -0.69 -1.57 16.68
CA ASP A 13 -1.56 -2.69 17.04
C ASP A 13 -1.65 -3.64 15.84
N TRP A 14 -1.01 -4.80 15.93
CA TRP A 14 -0.90 -5.74 14.81
C TRP A 14 -1.03 -7.18 15.28
N PRO A 15 -2.27 -7.71 15.34
CA PRO A 15 -2.51 -9.08 15.76
C PRO A 15 -1.73 -10.09 14.90
N ALA A 16 -1.23 -11.15 15.52
CA ALA A 16 -0.46 -12.19 14.84
C ALA A 16 -1.25 -12.89 13.70
N THR A 17 -2.58 -12.86 13.78
CA THR A 17 -3.49 -13.49 12.82
C THR A 17 -3.91 -12.58 11.66
N SER A 18 -3.50 -11.31 11.66
CA SER A 18 -3.92 -10.32 10.66
C SER A 18 -2.79 -10.01 9.68
N PHE A 19 -3.13 -9.83 8.41
CA PHE A 19 -2.19 -9.37 7.38
C PHE A 19 -1.84 -7.89 7.57
N PHE A 20 -2.77 -7.08 8.07
CA PHE A 20 -2.62 -5.63 8.22
C PHE A 20 -2.73 -5.19 9.69
N PRO A 21 -2.08 -4.08 10.09
CA PRO A 21 -2.26 -3.50 11.42
C PRO A 21 -3.64 -2.85 11.57
N HIS A 22 -4.11 -2.75 12.81
CA HIS A 22 -5.30 -2.00 13.15
C HIS A 22 -4.94 -0.53 13.37
N LEU A 23 -5.41 0.33 12.45
CA LEU A 23 -5.30 1.77 12.56
C LEU A 23 -6.61 2.37 13.08
N ARG A 24 -6.53 3.53 13.73
CA ARG A 24 -7.70 4.21 14.27
C ARG A 24 -8.43 4.97 13.17
N LEU A 25 -9.76 4.95 13.22
CA LEU A 25 -10.62 5.68 12.29
C LEU A 25 -10.18 7.16 12.17
N PRO A 26 -9.98 7.71 10.96
CA PRO A 26 -9.68 9.13 10.80
C PRO A 26 -10.82 10.00 11.30
N GLN A 27 -10.49 11.13 11.92
CA GLN A 27 -11.47 12.16 12.29
C GLN A 27 -11.47 13.33 11.31
N ARG A 28 -10.28 13.68 10.80
CA ARG A 28 -10.07 14.70 9.80
C ARG A 28 -9.05 14.20 8.78
N LEU A 29 -9.31 14.45 7.51
CA LEU A 29 -8.38 14.20 6.41
C LEU A 29 -8.11 15.51 5.67
N THR A 30 -6.84 15.90 5.61
CA THR A 30 -6.36 16.84 4.60
C THR A 30 -6.23 16.08 3.28
N VAL A 31 -6.88 16.57 2.23
CA VAL A 31 -6.90 15.95 0.91
C VAL A 31 -5.96 16.73 -0.01
N ALA A 32 -4.98 16.05 -0.58
CA ALA A 32 -3.94 16.64 -1.40
C ALA A 32 -3.93 16.01 -2.81
N ASP A 33 -4.11 16.84 -3.84
CA ASP A 33 -4.12 16.38 -5.23
C ASP A 33 -2.71 16.38 -5.84
N LEU A 34 -2.24 15.17 -6.15
CA LEU A 34 -0.91 14.91 -6.69
C LEU A 34 -0.94 14.43 -8.14
N ARG A 35 -2.11 14.29 -8.80
CA ARG A 35 -2.21 13.68 -10.14
C ARG A 35 -1.22 14.29 -11.14
N HIS A 36 -1.10 15.62 -11.13
CA HIS A 36 -0.22 16.39 -12.02
C HIS A 36 1.13 16.80 -11.39
N ALA A 37 1.45 16.32 -10.19
CA ALA A 37 2.71 16.65 -9.54
C ALA A 37 3.90 15.87 -10.13
N SER A 38 5.11 16.42 -9.98
CA SER A 38 6.35 15.77 -10.39
C SER A 38 6.62 14.50 -9.57
N PHE A 39 7.51 13.64 -10.08
CA PHE A 39 7.95 12.43 -9.36
C PHE A 39 8.46 12.76 -7.94
N ALA A 40 9.34 13.77 -7.82
CA ALA A 40 9.93 14.15 -6.55
C ALA A 40 8.88 14.64 -5.55
N VAL A 41 7.87 15.41 -6.01
CA VAL A 41 6.76 15.86 -5.17
C VAL A 41 5.88 14.67 -4.73
N LYS A 42 5.55 13.76 -5.65
CA LYS A 42 4.77 12.55 -5.33
C LYS A 42 5.47 11.68 -4.29
N LEU A 43 6.78 11.47 -4.43
CA LEU A 43 7.58 10.66 -3.50
C LEU A 43 7.64 11.31 -2.11
N ALA A 44 7.93 12.61 -2.04
CA ALA A 44 7.99 13.33 -0.76
C ALA A 44 6.63 13.35 -0.05
N ALA A 45 5.54 13.64 -0.77
CA ALA A 45 4.20 13.63 -0.20
C ALA A 45 3.75 12.22 0.24
N SER A 46 4.11 11.17 -0.51
CA SER A 46 3.77 9.78 -0.16
C SER A 46 4.51 9.31 1.08
N THR A 47 5.80 9.64 1.22
CA THR A 47 6.54 9.31 2.44
C THR A 47 6.07 10.12 3.64
N LEU A 48 5.72 11.40 3.46
CA LEU A 48 5.07 12.20 4.49
C LEU A 48 3.73 11.58 4.94
N ALA A 49 2.88 11.15 4.00
CA ALA A 49 1.60 10.50 4.30
C ALA A 49 1.77 9.29 5.22
N GLY A 50 2.77 8.45 4.95
CA GLY A 50 3.06 7.30 5.82
C GLY A 50 3.41 7.68 7.25
N LEU A 51 4.16 8.76 7.46
CA LEU A 51 4.54 9.24 8.79
C LEU A 51 3.35 9.79 9.58
N VAL A 52 2.47 10.52 8.91
CA VAL A 52 1.36 11.24 9.58
C VAL A 52 0.15 10.34 9.81
N ASN A 53 -0.01 9.29 8.98
CA ASN A 53 -1.21 8.45 8.98
C ASN A 53 -1.23 7.34 10.03
N VAL A 54 -0.19 7.24 10.86
CA VAL A 54 -0.14 6.29 11.98
C VAL A 54 -0.13 7.02 13.32
N PRO A 55 -0.80 6.51 14.37
CA PRO A 55 -1.74 5.39 14.34
C PRO A 55 -3.16 5.79 13.84
N GLN A 56 -3.36 7.04 13.41
CA GLN A 56 -4.64 7.56 12.93
C GLN A 56 -4.43 8.38 11.65
N PRO A 57 -5.05 8.01 10.52
CA PRO A 57 -4.89 8.73 9.26
C PRO A 57 -5.33 10.19 9.33
N GLN A 58 -4.56 11.07 8.70
CA GLN A 58 -4.75 12.53 8.66
C GLN A 58 -4.54 13.14 7.28
N LEU A 59 -3.87 12.42 6.36
CA LEU A 59 -3.56 12.87 5.01
C LEU A 59 -4.08 11.84 4.00
N TYR A 60 -4.80 12.32 2.99
CA TYR A 60 -5.29 11.54 1.87
C TYR A 60 -4.69 12.07 0.57
N LEU A 61 -4.07 11.20 -0.22
CA LEU A 61 -3.41 11.58 -1.46
C LEU A 61 -4.26 11.16 -2.66
N VAL A 62 -4.61 12.12 -3.51
CA VAL A 62 -5.26 11.85 -4.80
C VAL A 62 -4.17 11.71 -5.85
N THR A 63 -3.94 10.47 -6.27
CA THR A 63 -2.89 10.08 -7.24
C THR A 63 -3.49 9.59 -8.55
N TYR A 64 -4.70 9.03 -8.47
CA TYR A 64 -5.53 8.56 -9.58
C TYR A 64 -6.91 9.21 -9.48
N ASP A 65 -7.64 9.28 -10.59
CA ASP A 65 -9.01 9.79 -10.59
C ASP A 65 -9.95 8.95 -9.71
N ASP A 66 -9.70 7.64 -9.62
CA ASP A 66 -10.46 6.72 -8.79
C ASP A 66 -10.35 7.02 -7.29
N ASP A 67 -9.27 7.67 -6.85
CA ASP A 67 -9.07 8.04 -5.44
C ASP A 67 -10.20 8.98 -4.97
N LEU A 68 -10.64 9.94 -5.80
CA LEU A 68 -11.76 10.82 -5.46
C LEU A 68 -13.06 10.06 -5.26
N PHE A 69 -13.31 9.04 -6.09
CA PHE A 69 -14.48 8.19 -5.93
C PHE A 69 -14.45 7.42 -4.62
N TRP A 70 -13.31 6.81 -4.28
CA TRP A 70 -13.20 6.05 -3.04
C TRP A 70 -13.25 6.94 -1.81
N LEU A 71 -12.66 8.13 -1.87
CA LEU A 71 -12.77 9.14 -0.83
C LEU A 71 -14.23 9.46 -0.54
N GLU A 72 -15.05 9.68 -1.57
CA GLU A 72 -16.48 9.96 -1.39
C GLU A 72 -17.24 8.74 -0.86
N VAL A 73 -17.13 7.60 -1.56
CA VAL A 73 -18.04 6.48 -1.33
C VAL A 73 -17.65 5.66 -0.11
N ALA A 74 -16.36 5.37 0.08
CA ALA A 74 -15.90 4.58 1.22
C ALA A 74 -15.94 5.38 2.53
N LEU A 75 -15.81 6.72 2.50
CA LEU A 75 -15.93 7.55 3.70
C LEU A 75 -17.36 7.96 4.02
N SER A 76 -18.31 7.93 3.07
CA SER A 76 -19.70 8.36 3.33
C SER A 76 -20.40 7.72 4.54
N PRO A 77 -20.12 6.47 4.96
CA PRO A 77 -20.70 5.90 6.18
C PRO A 77 -20.12 6.47 7.49
N TRP A 78 -19.12 7.34 7.42
CA TRP A 78 -18.31 7.79 8.54
C TRP A 78 -18.35 9.30 8.71
N VAL A 79 -18.22 9.75 9.95
CA VAL A 79 -18.11 11.18 10.28
C VAL A 79 -16.63 11.58 10.22
N VAL A 80 -16.15 11.87 9.01
CA VAL A 80 -14.77 12.32 8.76
C VAL A 80 -14.80 13.71 8.12
N THR A 81 -14.20 14.70 8.77
CA THR A 81 -14.05 16.04 8.18
C THR A 81 -13.00 16.00 7.07
N GLN A 82 -13.33 16.51 5.88
CA GLN A 82 -12.41 16.56 4.75
C GLN A 82 -12.06 18.01 4.43
N GLU A 83 -10.77 18.30 4.25
CA GLU A 83 -10.26 19.61 3.84
C GLU A 83 -9.38 19.43 2.61
N THR A 84 -9.87 19.87 1.45
CA THR A 84 -9.10 19.81 0.20
C THR A 84 -8.21 21.04 0.04
N LEU A 85 -6.91 20.81 -0.16
CA LEU A 85 -5.96 21.90 -0.40
C LEU A 85 -6.08 22.39 -1.84
N ALA A 86 -6.29 23.70 -2.01
CA ALA A 86 -6.41 24.36 -3.32
C ALA A 86 -5.06 24.80 -3.91
N VAL A 87 -3.98 24.08 -3.60
CA VAL A 87 -2.62 24.30 -4.09
C VAL A 87 -2.08 23.03 -4.73
N SER A 88 -1.09 23.14 -5.61
CA SER A 88 -0.55 22.01 -6.36
C SER A 88 0.98 22.03 -6.44
N GLY A 89 1.57 20.92 -6.90
CA GLY A 89 3.01 20.81 -7.13
C GLY A 89 3.86 21.09 -5.89
N GLU A 90 4.92 21.88 -6.05
CA GLU A 90 5.85 22.23 -4.97
C GLU A 90 5.19 23.08 -3.87
N ALA A 91 4.25 23.97 -4.23
CA ALA A 91 3.51 24.77 -3.25
C ALA A 91 2.67 23.88 -2.32
N LEU A 92 2.02 22.85 -2.88
CA LEU A 92 1.32 21.83 -2.11
C LEU A 92 2.26 21.06 -1.18
N LEU A 93 3.42 20.62 -1.69
CA LEU A 93 4.39 19.90 -0.86
C LEU A 93 4.89 20.76 0.30
N ARG A 94 5.20 22.04 0.05
CA ARG A 94 5.59 22.99 1.08
C ARG A 94 4.51 23.16 2.14
N GLU A 95 3.24 23.31 1.74
CA GLU A 95 2.11 23.41 2.66
C GLU A 95 1.96 22.14 3.52
N LEU A 96 2.05 20.95 2.91
CA LEU A 96 1.97 19.68 3.62
C LEU A 96 3.10 19.52 4.65
N VAL A 97 4.35 19.82 4.26
CA VAL A 97 5.50 19.74 5.18
C VAL A 97 5.37 20.76 6.30
N ALA A 98 4.95 21.99 6.02
CA ALA A 98 4.73 23.02 7.04
C ALA A 98 3.69 22.57 8.08
N ARG A 99 2.57 21.99 7.61
CA ARG A 99 1.45 21.53 8.43
C ARG A 99 1.82 20.36 9.34
N PHE A 100 2.65 19.44 8.85
CA PHE A 100 2.96 18.21 9.55
C PHE A 100 4.38 18.14 10.12
N GLN A 101 5.14 19.25 10.10
CA GLN A 101 6.56 19.30 10.49
C GLN A 101 6.89 18.69 11.85
N GLU A 102 5.97 18.75 12.81
CA GLU A 102 6.14 18.18 14.16
C GLU A 102 6.27 16.64 14.14
N ARG A 103 5.79 15.99 13.08
CA ARG A 103 5.91 14.55 12.87
C ARG A 103 7.25 14.14 12.24
N LEU A 104 8.07 15.10 11.83
CA LEU A 104 9.32 14.86 11.09
C LEU A 104 10.53 15.02 12.01
N ALA A 105 11.41 14.03 11.98
CA ALA A 105 12.76 14.13 12.51
C ALA A 105 13.72 14.80 11.50
N GLY A 106 13.44 14.71 10.20
CA GLY A 106 14.27 15.30 9.16
C GLY A 106 13.95 14.82 7.74
N PHE A 107 14.95 14.90 6.89
CA PHE A 107 14.86 14.56 5.47
C PHE A 107 15.87 13.48 5.08
N ILE A 108 15.51 12.68 4.08
CA ILE A 108 16.40 11.71 3.44
C ILE A 108 16.54 12.11 1.98
N VAL A 109 17.77 12.29 1.50
CA VAL A 109 18.03 12.59 0.09
C VAL A 109 18.30 11.28 -0.64
N TYR A 110 17.47 10.95 -1.63
CA TYR A 110 17.71 9.81 -2.51
C TYR A 110 18.72 10.16 -3.61
N ASP A 111 19.31 9.14 -4.22
CA ASP A 111 20.24 9.28 -5.33
C ASP A 111 19.53 9.03 -6.67
N PRO A 112 19.34 10.05 -7.53
CA PRO A 112 18.70 9.86 -8.83
C PRO A 112 19.53 9.00 -9.80
N GLN A 113 20.84 8.82 -9.56
CA GLN A 113 21.69 7.94 -10.38
C GLN A 113 21.62 6.47 -9.93
N CYS A 114 21.03 6.19 -8.77
CA CYS A 114 20.83 4.84 -8.25
C CYS A 114 19.36 4.64 -7.89
N PRO A 115 18.51 4.12 -8.82
CA PRO A 115 17.07 3.97 -8.58
C PRO A 115 16.73 3.17 -7.31
N ALA A 116 17.52 2.16 -6.96
CA ALA A 116 17.35 1.40 -5.71
C ALA A 116 17.35 2.29 -4.45
N SER A 117 18.05 3.43 -4.49
CA SER A 117 18.11 4.40 -3.39
C SER A 117 16.73 4.96 -3.01
N ILE A 118 15.76 5.00 -3.93
CA ILE A 118 14.40 5.45 -3.65
C ILE A 118 13.70 4.48 -2.69
N ASN A 119 13.88 3.16 -2.91
CA ASN A 119 13.33 2.12 -2.06
C ASN A 119 14.08 2.03 -0.71
N VAL A 120 15.41 2.18 -0.73
CA VAL A 120 16.21 2.30 0.50
C VAL A 120 15.75 3.51 1.33
N ALA A 121 15.59 4.68 0.71
CA ALA A 121 15.09 5.88 1.36
C ALA A 121 13.68 5.69 1.92
N THR A 122 12.79 5.01 1.18
CA THR A 122 11.43 4.69 1.63
C THR A 122 11.44 3.81 2.89
N THR A 123 12.32 2.79 2.93
CA THR A 123 12.50 1.93 4.11
C THR A 123 12.97 2.75 5.31
N LEU A 124 14.01 3.56 5.11
CA LEU A 124 14.59 4.39 6.17
C LEU A 124 13.62 5.47 6.66
N ALA A 125 12.77 6.02 5.78
CA ALA A 125 11.81 7.07 6.13
C ALA A 125 10.88 6.65 7.28
N GLY A 126 10.30 5.44 7.22
CA GLY A 126 9.41 4.94 8.29
C GLY A 126 10.14 4.66 9.60
N ILE A 127 11.43 4.33 9.51
CA ILE A 127 12.29 4.00 10.65
C ILE A 127 12.75 5.28 11.36
N SER A 128 13.26 6.24 10.60
CA SER A 128 13.85 7.47 11.13
C SER A 128 12.86 8.64 11.25
N GLY A 129 11.61 8.46 10.83
CA GLY A 129 10.61 9.53 10.85
C GLY A 129 10.92 10.68 9.90
N ALA A 130 11.35 10.38 8.67
CA ALA A 130 11.86 11.39 7.74
C ALA A 130 11.17 11.37 6.37
N VAL A 131 11.08 12.54 5.73
CA VAL A 131 10.55 12.68 4.37
C VAL A 131 11.65 12.44 3.34
N VAL A 132 11.37 11.60 2.34
CA VAL A 132 12.28 11.36 1.22
C VAL A 132 12.13 12.48 0.21
N THR A 133 13.23 13.12 -0.17
CA THR A 133 13.19 14.27 -1.07
C THR A 133 14.34 14.25 -2.08
N ALA A 134 14.12 14.89 -3.21
CA ALA A 134 15.18 15.24 -4.13
C ALA A 134 16.00 16.41 -3.56
N SER A 135 17.26 16.52 -3.94
CA SER A 135 18.18 17.53 -3.39
C SER A 135 17.76 18.96 -3.71
N GLU A 136 17.15 19.17 -4.86
CA GLU A 136 16.65 20.44 -5.38
C GLU A 136 15.43 20.96 -4.61
N LEU A 137 14.65 20.07 -3.98
CA LEU A 137 13.50 20.47 -3.16
C LEU A 137 13.90 20.82 -1.71
N LEU A 138 15.09 20.44 -1.25
CA LEU A 138 15.51 20.68 0.14
C LEU A 138 15.39 22.15 0.59
N PRO A 139 15.86 23.15 -0.18
CA PRO A 139 15.75 24.55 0.24
C PRO A 139 14.29 24.98 0.48
N LEU A 140 13.38 24.51 -0.38
CA LEU A 140 11.94 24.75 -0.25
C LEU A 140 11.39 24.15 1.04
N LEU A 141 11.70 22.88 1.31
CA LEU A 141 11.16 22.17 2.47
C LEU A 141 11.76 22.68 3.78
N GLN A 142 13.06 22.97 3.81
CA GLN A 142 13.74 23.48 4.99
C GLN A 142 13.32 24.91 5.34
N SER A 143 12.77 25.68 4.38
CA SER A 143 12.21 27.01 4.65
C SER A 143 10.99 26.98 5.60
N VAL A 144 10.27 25.85 5.67
CA VAL A 144 9.07 25.68 6.49
C VAL A 144 9.20 24.62 7.58
N CYS A 145 10.24 23.78 7.50
CA CYS A 145 10.54 22.73 8.46
C CYS A 145 12.06 22.71 8.67
N PRO A 146 12.60 23.42 9.67
CA PRO A 146 14.05 23.57 9.88
C PRO A 146 14.66 22.31 10.54
N LYS A 147 14.39 21.14 9.96
CA LYS A 147 14.93 19.84 10.38
C LYS A 147 16.12 19.44 9.50
N PRO A 148 17.05 18.64 10.04
CA PRO A 148 18.27 18.27 9.32
C PRO A 148 18.01 17.25 8.20
N VAL A 149 18.99 17.11 7.31
CA VAL A 149 19.12 15.92 6.45
C VAL A 149 19.73 14.81 7.29
N LEU A 150 18.99 13.74 7.55
CA LEU A 150 19.44 12.61 8.36
C LEU A 150 20.43 11.73 7.60
N ILE A 151 20.19 11.55 6.30
CA ILE A 151 21.11 10.82 5.42
C ILE A 151 20.97 11.32 3.98
N ASP A 152 22.12 11.40 3.31
CA ASP A 152 22.23 11.72 1.89
C ASP A 152 22.78 10.49 1.16
N LEU A 153 21.90 9.72 0.53
CA LEU A 153 22.23 8.42 -0.07
C LEU A 153 23.14 8.56 -1.29
N ARG A 154 23.23 9.75 -1.90
CA ARG A 154 24.18 10.05 -3.00
C ARG A 154 25.63 9.85 -2.55
N ARG A 155 25.91 10.00 -1.26
CA ARG A 155 27.24 9.84 -0.68
C ARG A 155 27.68 8.37 -0.54
N LEU A 156 26.74 7.42 -0.65
CA LEU A 156 27.03 6.00 -0.47
C LEU A 156 27.55 5.33 -1.75
N GLN A 157 27.26 5.90 -2.93
CA GLN A 157 27.85 5.52 -4.23
C GLN A 157 27.89 4.00 -4.47
N TRP A 158 26.77 3.32 -4.23
CA TRP A 158 26.70 1.86 -4.42
C TRP A 158 26.96 1.48 -5.88
N ARG A 159 27.70 0.38 -6.07
CA ARG A 159 28.07 -0.12 -7.41
C ARG A 159 26.98 -0.97 -8.06
N SER A 160 25.99 -1.40 -7.29
CA SER A 160 24.86 -2.21 -7.76
C SER A 160 23.66 -2.09 -6.83
N GLU A 161 22.48 -2.41 -7.35
CA GLU A 161 21.22 -2.43 -6.58
C GLU A 161 21.29 -3.45 -5.42
N SER A 162 21.90 -4.62 -5.65
CA SER A 162 22.11 -5.63 -4.60
C SER A 162 22.89 -5.09 -3.42
N LEU A 163 23.93 -4.28 -3.67
CA LEU A 163 24.72 -3.67 -2.59
C LEU A 163 23.91 -2.60 -1.83
N ALA A 164 23.10 -1.82 -2.54
CA ALA A 164 22.20 -0.86 -1.91
C ALA A 164 21.19 -1.56 -0.97
N TYR A 165 20.57 -2.64 -1.43
CA TYR A 165 19.61 -3.39 -0.61
C TYR A 165 20.26 -4.19 0.53
N ARG A 166 21.47 -4.74 0.35
CA ARG A 166 22.21 -5.38 1.46
C ARG A 166 22.56 -4.36 2.54
N TRP A 167 23.07 -3.20 2.16
CA TRP A 167 23.32 -2.11 3.09
C TRP A 167 22.04 -1.69 3.83
N ALA A 168 20.92 -1.57 3.11
CA ALA A 168 19.65 -1.22 3.72
C ALA A 168 19.16 -2.29 4.70
N ARG A 169 19.36 -3.59 4.40
CA ARG A 169 18.97 -4.71 5.28
C ARG A 169 19.67 -4.60 6.62
N GLU A 170 20.98 -4.33 6.61
CA GLU A 170 21.78 -4.12 7.83
C GLU A 170 21.35 -2.85 8.56
N ALA A 171 21.26 -1.72 7.86
CA ALA A 171 20.91 -0.43 8.44
C ALA A 171 19.51 -0.38 9.08
N SER A 172 18.59 -1.26 8.64
CA SER A 172 17.21 -1.30 9.11
C SER A 172 16.88 -2.50 10.02
N GLN A 173 17.82 -3.43 10.22
CA GLN A 173 17.54 -4.76 10.79
C GLN A 173 16.83 -4.74 12.15
N ALA A 174 17.20 -3.80 13.02
CA ALA A 174 16.69 -3.71 14.38
C ALA A 174 15.32 -3.01 14.50
N GLN A 175 14.89 -2.27 13.47
CA GLN A 175 13.73 -1.37 13.56
C GLN A 175 12.68 -1.60 12.46
N ARG A 176 13.03 -2.30 11.37
CA ARG A 176 12.08 -2.67 10.32
C ARG A 176 11.05 -3.67 10.83
N SER A 177 9.85 -3.61 10.27
CA SER A 177 8.85 -4.66 10.46
C SER A 177 9.34 -5.97 9.85
N ARG A 178 9.07 -7.08 10.54
CA ARG A 178 9.21 -8.45 10.02
C ARG A 178 7.86 -9.07 9.61
N ARG A 179 6.78 -8.28 9.67
CA ARG A 179 5.44 -8.69 9.24
C ARG A 179 5.21 -8.45 7.75
N LEU A 180 5.95 -7.53 7.15
CA LEU A 180 5.82 -7.19 5.73
C LEU A 180 7.18 -7.10 5.04
N LEU A 181 7.20 -7.54 3.79
CA LEU A 181 8.21 -7.22 2.78
C LEU A 181 7.48 -6.59 1.59
N ALA A 182 8.10 -5.65 0.89
CA ALA A 182 7.46 -5.05 -0.28
C ALA A 182 8.38 -4.91 -1.47
N GLY A 183 7.91 -5.34 -2.64
CA GLY A 183 8.57 -5.09 -3.92
C GLY A 183 7.97 -3.86 -4.61
N MET A 184 8.76 -2.83 -4.88
CA MET A 184 8.31 -1.60 -5.53
C MET A 184 9.23 -1.23 -6.68
N ASN A 185 8.70 -1.10 -7.89
CA ASN A 185 9.50 -0.52 -8.97
C ASN A 185 9.90 0.92 -8.58
N PRO A 186 11.19 1.29 -8.56
CA PRO A 186 11.62 2.63 -8.15
C PRO A 186 10.96 3.78 -8.90
N VAL A 187 10.46 3.55 -10.12
CA VAL A 187 9.77 4.55 -10.94
C VAL A 187 8.36 4.91 -10.42
N ILE A 188 7.80 4.10 -9.52
CA ILE A 188 6.51 4.38 -8.90
C ILE A 188 6.75 5.29 -7.70
N ALA A 189 6.40 6.58 -7.79
CA ALA A 189 6.63 7.56 -6.73
C ALA A 189 5.63 7.49 -5.56
N SER A 190 4.43 6.97 -5.81
CA SER A 190 3.29 6.99 -4.89
C SER A 190 2.68 5.59 -4.74
N GLY A 191 1.36 5.46 -4.62
CA GLY A 191 0.70 4.18 -4.43
C GLY A 191 0.99 3.65 -3.03
N LEU A 192 1.59 2.46 -2.96
CA LEU A 192 1.80 1.74 -1.71
C LEU A 192 2.77 2.41 -0.73
N ARG A 193 3.63 3.33 -1.21
CA ARG A 193 4.76 3.87 -0.41
C ARG A 193 4.34 4.49 0.91
N SER A 194 3.19 5.15 0.98
CA SER A 194 2.68 5.71 2.24
C SER A 194 2.48 4.61 3.29
N PHE A 195 1.86 3.51 2.89
CA PHE A 195 1.66 2.35 3.76
C PHE A 195 2.97 1.67 4.16
N LEU A 196 3.95 1.59 3.25
CA LEU A 196 5.27 1.00 3.55
C LEU A 196 6.03 1.82 4.60
N VAL A 197 5.96 3.16 4.51
CA VAL A 197 6.54 4.06 5.51
C VAL A 197 5.79 3.94 6.84
N ALA A 198 4.45 3.95 6.81
CA ALA A 198 3.59 3.78 7.98
C ALA A 198 3.91 2.51 8.78
N THR A 199 4.25 1.43 8.09
CA THR A 199 4.50 0.09 8.66
C THR A 199 5.97 -0.25 8.85
N ARG A 200 6.90 0.66 8.53
CA ARG A 200 8.35 0.41 8.56
C ARG A 200 8.76 -0.81 7.73
N THR A 201 8.13 -0.99 6.59
CA THR A 201 8.34 -2.15 5.71
C THR A 201 9.66 -2.02 4.96
N PHE A 202 10.38 -3.14 4.82
CA PHE A 202 11.55 -3.20 3.94
C PHE A 202 11.12 -3.20 2.47
N VAL A 203 11.67 -2.29 1.67
CA VAL A 203 11.29 -2.11 0.27
C VAL A 203 12.43 -2.52 -0.67
N HIS A 204 12.14 -3.38 -1.64
CA HIS A 204 13.10 -3.91 -2.61
C HIS A 204 12.59 -3.83 -4.05
N TRP A 205 13.47 -4.03 -5.02
CA TRP A 205 13.12 -4.35 -6.41
C TRP A 205 14.19 -5.31 -6.94
N LEU A 206 14.10 -6.57 -6.51
CA LEU A 206 15.13 -7.59 -6.69
C LEU A 206 14.63 -8.60 -7.72
N ASP A 207 15.45 -8.86 -8.72
CA ASP A 207 15.17 -9.86 -9.75
C ASP A 207 15.38 -11.27 -9.20
N SER A 208 14.37 -12.12 -9.36
CA SER A 208 14.30 -13.48 -8.85
C SER A 208 14.56 -14.56 -9.90
N ARG A 209 14.82 -14.20 -11.16
CA ARG A 209 14.92 -15.16 -12.26
C ARG A 209 16.19 -15.99 -12.19
N ALA A 210 16.06 -17.28 -11.85
CA ALA A 210 17.20 -18.19 -11.71
C ALA A 210 17.98 -18.41 -13.03
N TRP A 211 17.34 -18.19 -14.18
CA TRP A 211 17.97 -18.33 -15.50
C TRP A 211 18.74 -17.08 -15.96
N LEU A 212 18.75 -16.00 -15.18
CA LEU A 212 19.55 -14.81 -15.44
C LEU A 212 20.78 -14.78 -14.51
N PRO A 213 22.01 -14.95 -15.03
CA PRO A 213 23.22 -14.91 -14.20
C PRO A 213 23.37 -13.62 -13.40
N ALA A 214 22.96 -12.48 -13.97
CA ALA A 214 23.00 -11.17 -13.31
C ALA A 214 22.04 -11.08 -12.10
N ALA A 215 20.99 -11.91 -12.06
CA ALA A 215 20.03 -11.93 -10.97
C ALA A 215 20.51 -12.78 -9.77
N GLY A 216 21.56 -13.59 -9.90
CA GLY A 216 21.97 -14.54 -8.85
C GLY A 216 22.14 -13.91 -7.46
N GLN A 217 22.81 -12.76 -7.37
CA GLN A 217 22.98 -12.04 -6.10
C GLN A 217 21.70 -11.36 -5.60
N GLN A 218 20.81 -10.95 -6.51
CA GLN A 218 19.53 -10.32 -6.18
C GLN A 218 18.53 -11.35 -5.68
N ARG A 219 18.43 -12.49 -6.38
CA ARG A 219 17.62 -13.64 -5.99
C ARG A 219 17.99 -14.15 -4.61
N GLN A 220 19.28 -14.38 -4.36
CA GLN A 220 19.76 -14.83 -3.05
C GLN A 220 19.36 -13.84 -1.94
N LEU A 221 19.49 -12.54 -2.18
CA LEU A 221 19.06 -11.53 -1.21
C LEU A 221 17.54 -11.55 -0.99
N LEU A 222 16.74 -11.78 -2.03
CA LEU A 222 15.30 -11.91 -1.88
C LEU A 222 14.92 -13.14 -1.05
N GLU A 223 15.56 -14.29 -1.30
CA GLU A 223 15.40 -15.50 -0.49
C GLU A 223 15.74 -15.25 0.98
N GLU A 224 16.86 -14.56 1.27
CA GLU A 224 17.25 -14.14 2.62
C GLU A 224 16.19 -13.22 3.26
N LEU A 225 15.66 -12.25 2.52
CA LEU A 225 14.66 -11.30 3.02
C LEU A 225 13.30 -11.95 3.30
N LEU A 226 12.89 -12.91 2.46
CA LEU A 226 11.67 -13.70 2.65
C LEU A 226 11.81 -14.59 3.90
N ALA A 227 12.94 -15.29 4.05
CA ALA A 227 13.21 -16.14 5.21
C ALA A 227 13.32 -15.35 6.54
N ASP A 228 13.62 -14.05 6.48
CA ASP A 228 13.69 -13.15 7.64
C ASP A 228 12.29 -12.71 8.17
N LEU A 229 11.20 -12.99 7.46
CA LEU A 229 9.84 -12.63 7.89
C LEU A 229 9.33 -13.52 9.02
N ASP A 230 8.49 -12.94 9.88
CA ASP A 230 7.79 -13.70 10.92
C ASP A 230 6.73 -14.62 10.29
N PRO A 231 6.37 -15.75 10.94
CA PRO A 231 5.23 -16.56 10.50
C PRO A 231 3.96 -15.73 10.31
N GLY A 232 3.29 -15.90 9.16
CA GLY A 232 2.15 -15.07 8.77
C GLY A 232 2.53 -13.71 8.17
N GLY A 233 3.82 -13.48 7.91
CA GLY A 233 4.30 -12.35 7.13
C GLY A 233 3.79 -12.35 5.71
N VAL A 234 3.68 -11.17 5.11
CA VAL A 234 3.07 -10.96 3.79
C VAL A 234 4.02 -10.16 2.90
N HIS A 235 4.08 -10.53 1.63
CA HIS A 235 4.72 -9.75 0.59
C HIS A 235 3.68 -8.84 -0.09
N LEU A 236 3.96 -7.54 -0.12
CA LEU A 236 3.16 -6.53 -0.82
C LEU A 236 3.90 -6.00 -2.05
N GLY A 237 3.19 -5.24 -2.87
CA GLY A 237 3.77 -4.66 -4.08
C GLY A 237 3.85 -5.69 -5.20
N TRP A 238 4.97 -5.73 -5.93
CA TRP A 238 5.16 -6.64 -7.05
C TRP A 238 6.62 -7.07 -7.23
N PHE A 239 6.90 -7.92 -8.23
CA PHE A 239 8.24 -8.40 -8.57
C PHE A 239 8.65 -7.96 -9.97
N PRO A 240 9.97 -7.87 -10.27
CA PRO A 240 10.45 -7.71 -11.65
C PRO A 240 9.98 -8.82 -12.58
N ASP A 241 9.77 -10.03 -12.04
CA ASP A 241 9.23 -11.19 -12.74
C ASP A 241 8.25 -11.92 -11.83
N GLU A 242 6.98 -11.99 -12.25
CA GLU A 242 5.88 -12.58 -11.48
C GLU A 242 6.16 -14.05 -11.15
N GLY A 243 6.44 -14.86 -12.17
CA GLY A 243 6.54 -16.31 -12.01
C GLY A 243 7.61 -16.70 -11.00
N SER A 244 8.82 -16.15 -11.13
CA SER A 244 9.91 -16.45 -10.20
C SER A 244 9.71 -15.83 -8.82
N GLY A 245 9.15 -14.62 -8.72
CA GLY A 245 8.94 -13.93 -7.44
C GLY A 245 7.86 -14.59 -6.60
N VAL A 246 6.70 -14.90 -7.21
CA VAL A 246 5.60 -15.60 -6.55
C VAL A 246 6.01 -17.03 -6.15
N THR A 247 6.80 -17.72 -6.98
CA THR A 247 7.34 -19.05 -6.63
C THR A 247 8.19 -18.97 -5.36
N LEU A 248 9.14 -18.03 -5.29
CA LEU A 248 10.01 -17.87 -4.12
C LEU A 248 9.25 -17.54 -2.83
N ALA A 249 8.27 -16.64 -2.90
CA ALA A 249 7.42 -16.33 -1.75
C ALA A 249 6.60 -17.55 -1.32
N SER A 250 6.04 -18.29 -2.28
CA SER A 250 5.22 -19.48 -2.02
C SER A 250 6.02 -20.63 -1.39
N GLU A 251 7.26 -20.85 -1.82
CA GLU A 251 8.17 -21.84 -1.23
C GLU A 251 8.46 -21.57 0.26
N GLN A 252 8.36 -20.30 0.68
CA GLN A 252 8.51 -19.86 2.07
C GLN A 252 7.16 -19.67 2.79
N ALA A 253 6.05 -20.10 2.19
CA ALA A 253 4.69 -19.94 2.69
C ALA A 253 4.29 -18.47 2.98
N ILE A 254 4.82 -17.53 2.20
CA ILE A 254 4.52 -16.10 2.30
C ILE A 254 3.45 -15.75 1.28
N ALA A 255 2.34 -15.18 1.75
CA ALA A 255 1.29 -14.68 0.87
C ALA A 255 1.78 -13.46 0.09
N VAL A 256 1.44 -13.39 -1.19
CA VAL A 256 1.73 -12.24 -2.06
C VAL A 256 0.43 -11.50 -2.34
N LEU A 257 0.41 -10.18 -2.13
CA LEU A 257 -0.71 -9.31 -2.48
C LEU A 257 -0.24 -8.22 -3.44
N ALA A 258 -0.60 -8.36 -4.72
CA ALA A 258 -0.30 -7.34 -5.74
C ALA A 258 -0.92 -6.00 -5.34
N SER A 259 -0.08 -4.99 -5.11
CA SER A 259 -0.50 -3.73 -4.48
C SER A 259 0.42 -2.54 -4.69
N ASP A 260 1.39 -2.59 -5.60
CA ASP A 260 2.38 -1.52 -5.83
C ASP A 260 1.74 -0.20 -6.30
N HIS A 261 0.59 -0.28 -6.95
CA HIS A 261 -0.25 0.85 -7.34
C HIS A 261 -1.44 1.13 -6.40
N CYS A 262 -1.58 0.37 -5.29
CA CYS A 262 -2.66 0.58 -4.34
C CYS A 262 -2.43 1.86 -3.52
N SER A 263 -3.30 2.86 -3.68
CA SER A 263 -3.17 4.15 -3.01
C SER A 263 -3.92 4.20 -1.68
N ASN A 264 -3.39 4.92 -0.68
CA ASN A 264 -4.02 5.23 0.61
C ASN A 264 -4.39 3.98 1.46
N LEU A 265 -3.63 2.89 1.37
CA LEU A 265 -3.93 1.64 2.09
C LEU A 265 -4.01 1.81 3.62
N GLU A 266 -3.23 2.73 4.20
CA GLU A 266 -3.30 3.10 5.62
C GLU A 266 -4.62 3.80 5.99
N VAL A 267 -5.27 4.48 5.04
CA VAL A 267 -6.61 5.05 5.25
C VAL A 267 -7.64 3.93 5.22
N TRP A 268 -7.54 3.02 4.25
CA TRP A 268 -8.55 1.96 4.04
C TRP A 268 -8.56 0.91 5.14
N THR A 269 -7.37 0.52 5.62
CA THR A 269 -7.20 -0.40 6.77
C THR A 269 -7.77 0.20 8.06
N ALA A 270 -7.81 1.52 8.21
CA ALA A 270 -8.44 2.20 9.35
C ALA A 270 -9.98 2.20 9.31
N LEU A 271 -10.60 1.92 8.17
CA LEU A 271 -12.06 1.91 8.01
C LEU A 271 -12.69 0.57 8.41
N GLN A 272 -12.30 0.04 9.56
CA GLN A 272 -12.85 -1.18 10.12
C GLN A 272 -13.97 -0.84 11.13
N SER A 273 -15.23 -0.89 10.70
CA SER A 273 -16.36 -0.61 11.60
C SER A 273 -16.68 -1.85 12.42
N PRO A 274 -16.75 -1.75 13.76
CA PRO A 274 -17.38 -2.77 14.59
C PRO A 274 -18.82 -2.99 14.08
N GLY A 275 -19.06 -4.16 13.50
CA GLY A 275 -20.34 -4.53 12.90
C GLY A 275 -20.40 -4.55 11.38
N LEU A 276 -19.46 -3.93 10.65
CA LEU A 276 -19.33 -4.16 9.20
C LEU A 276 -18.98 -5.62 8.92
N LEU A 277 -17.93 -6.13 9.58
CA LEU A 277 -17.54 -7.54 9.48
C LEU A 277 -18.70 -8.46 9.87
N GLY A 278 -19.40 -8.16 10.97
CA GLY A 278 -20.58 -8.92 11.39
C GLY A 278 -21.72 -8.90 10.36
N ARG A 279 -21.98 -7.76 9.69
CA ARG A 279 -22.96 -7.69 8.59
C ARG A 279 -22.53 -8.53 7.39
N LEU A 280 -21.26 -8.47 7.00
CA LEU A 280 -20.74 -9.23 5.87
C LEU A 280 -20.73 -10.73 6.15
N GLN A 281 -20.37 -11.14 7.36
CA GLN A 281 -20.48 -12.52 7.81
C GLN A 281 -21.93 -13.01 7.75
N ARG A 282 -22.90 -12.23 8.24
CA ARG A 282 -24.33 -12.58 8.13
C ARG A 282 -24.79 -12.70 6.68
N GLN A 283 -24.37 -11.79 5.81
CA GLN A 283 -24.70 -11.84 4.38
C GLN A 283 -24.10 -13.09 3.71
N ALA A 284 -22.84 -13.42 4.00
CA ALA A 284 -22.17 -14.62 3.50
C ALA A 284 -22.82 -15.91 4.02
N GLN A 285 -23.25 -15.94 5.29
CA GLN A 285 -24.00 -17.07 5.85
C GLN A 285 -25.38 -17.22 5.20
N HIS A 286 -26.08 -16.10 4.94
CA HIS A 286 -27.37 -16.11 4.25
C HIS A 286 -27.23 -16.64 2.82
N TYR A 287 -26.24 -16.16 2.06
CA TYR A 287 -25.95 -16.66 0.72
C TYR A 287 -25.62 -18.15 0.70
N ARG A 288 -24.77 -18.62 1.65
CA ARG A 288 -24.45 -20.05 1.78
C ARG A 288 -25.70 -20.92 2.02
N ARG A 289 -26.62 -20.46 2.89
CA ARG A 289 -27.89 -21.15 3.11
C ARG A 289 -28.74 -21.19 1.85
N GLN A 290 -28.88 -20.06 1.15
CA GLN A 290 -29.61 -20.01 -0.12
C GLN A 290 -29.01 -20.96 -1.16
N CYS A 291 -27.69 -21.07 -1.27
CA CYS A 291 -27.04 -22.01 -2.19
C CYS A 291 -27.28 -23.47 -1.81
N ALA A 292 -27.26 -23.80 -0.52
CA ALA A 292 -27.48 -25.16 -0.04
C ALA A 292 -28.95 -25.61 -0.19
N GLU A 293 -29.89 -24.68 -0.02
CA GLU A 293 -31.34 -24.94 -0.12
C GLU A 293 -31.86 -24.90 -1.56
N ARG A 294 -31.09 -24.34 -2.50
CA ARG A 294 -31.49 -24.22 -3.90
C ARG A 294 -31.30 -25.57 -4.61
N PRO A 295 -32.37 -26.26 -5.05
CA PRO A 295 -32.21 -27.48 -5.82
C PRO A 295 -31.46 -27.18 -7.13
N LEU A 296 -30.43 -27.98 -7.41
CA LEU A 296 -29.74 -27.90 -8.69
C LEU A 296 -30.74 -28.34 -9.78
N PRO A 297 -30.95 -27.54 -10.84
CA PRO A 297 -31.82 -27.93 -11.92
C PRO A 297 -31.26 -29.18 -12.62
N ALA A 298 -32.16 -30.04 -13.11
CA ALA A 298 -31.75 -31.15 -13.96
C ALA A 298 -31.03 -30.57 -15.20
N LEU A 299 -29.84 -31.10 -15.49
CA LEU A 299 -29.08 -30.67 -16.65
C LEU A 299 -29.71 -31.23 -17.92
N GLU A 300 -29.95 -30.35 -18.89
CA GLU A 300 -30.39 -30.71 -20.23
C GLU A 300 -29.18 -31.02 -21.11
N PRO A 301 -29.32 -31.75 -22.23
CA PRO A 301 -28.24 -32.01 -23.17
C PRO A 301 -27.88 -30.74 -23.96
N ARG A 302 -27.26 -29.76 -23.29
CA ARG A 302 -26.83 -28.46 -23.80
C ARG A 302 -25.36 -28.21 -23.47
N VAL A 303 -24.76 -27.26 -24.19
CA VAL A 303 -23.45 -26.71 -23.80
C VAL A 303 -23.67 -25.63 -22.75
N TYR A 304 -23.03 -25.79 -21.59
CA TYR A 304 -23.04 -24.81 -20.51
C TYR A 304 -21.74 -24.03 -20.51
N LEU A 305 -21.83 -22.70 -20.50
CA LEU A 305 -20.69 -21.79 -20.46
C LEU A 305 -20.71 -21.01 -19.14
N ALA A 306 -19.58 -20.97 -18.44
CA ALA A 306 -19.33 -20.09 -17.31
C ALA A 306 -18.10 -19.23 -17.61
N MET A 307 -18.22 -17.92 -17.42
CA MET A 307 -17.14 -16.95 -17.65
C MET A 307 -16.80 -16.30 -16.32
N THR A 308 -15.49 -16.17 -16.04
CA THR A 308 -14.99 -15.54 -14.81
C THR A 308 -13.90 -14.55 -15.18
N ILE A 309 -13.96 -13.35 -14.60
CA ILE A 309 -12.92 -12.32 -14.75
C ILE A 309 -11.78 -12.62 -13.78
N SER A 310 -10.55 -12.66 -14.30
CA SER A 310 -9.29 -12.89 -13.56
C SER A 310 -8.83 -11.67 -12.76
N ASP A 311 -7.61 -11.75 -12.20
CA ASP A 311 -6.87 -10.66 -11.54
C ASP A 311 -7.46 -10.15 -10.22
N GLY A 312 -8.45 -10.83 -9.66
CA GLY A 312 -9.09 -10.44 -8.41
C GLY A 312 -8.22 -10.58 -7.17
N ASP A 313 -7.12 -11.33 -7.23
CA ASP A 313 -6.08 -11.39 -6.20
C ASP A 313 -5.37 -10.03 -6.04
N ASN A 314 -5.37 -9.20 -7.09
CA ASN A 314 -4.70 -7.91 -7.10
C ASN A 314 -5.55 -6.81 -6.42
N LEU A 315 -5.00 -6.23 -5.35
CA LEU A 315 -5.66 -5.17 -4.60
C LEU A 315 -5.83 -3.90 -5.44
N GLN A 316 -4.83 -3.54 -6.26
CA GLN A 316 -4.92 -2.37 -7.13
C GLN A 316 -5.85 -2.60 -8.32
N TYR A 317 -6.00 -3.85 -8.80
CA TYR A 317 -7.04 -4.18 -9.77
C TYR A 317 -8.42 -3.87 -9.18
N THR A 318 -8.66 -4.27 -7.93
CA THR A 318 -9.93 -3.99 -7.24
C THR A 318 -10.17 -2.49 -7.07
N GLN A 319 -9.14 -1.73 -6.66
CA GLN A 319 -9.23 -0.27 -6.50
C GLN A 319 -9.50 0.45 -7.83
N HIS A 320 -8.92 -0.02 -8.92
CA HIS A 320 -8.93 0.69 -10.20
C HIS A 320 -9.75 -0.05 -11.26
N ARG A 321 -9.13 -0.99 -11.98
CA ARG A 321 -9.72 -1.58 -13.18
C ARG A 321 -11.07 -2.26 -12.93
N MET A 322 -11.21 -2.98 -11.82
CA MET A 322 -12.47 -3.62 -11.44
C MET A 322 -13.58 -2.60 -11.26
N LEU A 323 -13.32 -1.42 -10.66
CA LEU A 323 -14.31 -0.35 -10.52
C LEU A 323 -14.86 0.10 -11.88
N HIS A 324 -14.00 0.21 -12.89
CA HIS A 324 -14.40 0.64 -14.23
C HIS A 324 -15.25 -0.43 -14.92
N LEU A 325 -14.81 -1.69 -14.87
CA LEU A 325 -15.60 -2.83 -15.37
C LEU A 325 -16.92 -2.97 -14.63
N TRP A 326 -16.95 -2.63 -13.34
CA TRP A 326 -18.16 -2.64 -12.52
C TRP A 326 -19.15 -1.53 -12.91
N ARG A 327 -18.66 -0.44 -13.49
CA ARG A 327 -19.47 0.69 -13.93
C ARG A 327 -19.91 0.58 -15.39
N ASP A 328 -19.44 -0.42 -16.11
CA ASP A 328 -19.82 -0.65 -17.49
C ASP A 328 -21.35 -0.78 -17.63
N PRO A 329 -22.02 -0.02 -18.51
CA PRO A 329 -23.47 -0.09 -18.70
C PRO A 329 -23.96 -1.44 -19.23
N ALA A 330 -23.08 -2.27 -19.79
CA ALA A 330 -23.37 -3.65 -20.19
C ALA A 330 -23.33 -4.65 -19.02
N ARG A 331 -22.86 -4.24 -17.82
CA ARG A 331 -22.85 -5.12 -16.64
C ARG A 331 -24.26 -5.62 -16.34
N GLY A 332 -24.39 -6.93 -16.18
CA GLY A 332 -25.67 -7.61 -15.95
C GLY A 332 -26.37 -8.10 -17.21
N ARG A 333 -25.86 -7.78 -18.42
CA ARG A 333 -26.34 -8.39 -19.67
C ARG A 333 -25.94 -9.86 -19.82
N LEU A 334 -24.81 -10.24 -19.24
CA LEU A 334 -24.34 -11.62 -19.13
C LEU A 334 -23.97 -11.92 -17.67
N PRO A 335 -24.26 -13.14 -17.16
CA PRO A 335 -23.77 -13.56 -15.85
C PRO A 335 -22.25 -13.79 -15.93
N LEU A 336 -21.50 -13.02 -15.14
CA LEU A 336 -20.04 -13.14 -15.06
C LEU A 336 -19.63 -13.44 -13.61
N GLY A 337 -18.74 -14.41 -13.44
CA GLY A 337 -17.99 -14.61 -12.21
C GLY A 337 -16.92 -13.53 -12.06
N TRP A 338 -16.60 -13.17 -10.82
CA TRP A 338 -15.55 -12.21 -10.49
C TRP A 338 -14.66 -12.84 -9.45
N THR A 339 -13.36 -12.86 -9.72
CA THR A 339 -12.36 -13.15 -8.68
C THR A 339 -12.21 -11.92 -7.77
N ILE A 340 -11.91 -12.14 -6.49
CA ILE A 340 -11.68 -11.07 -5.50
C ILE A 340 -10.80 -11.58 -4.35
N ALA A 341 -9.87 -10.74 -3.89
CA ALA A 341 -8.94 -11.09 -2.82
C ALA A 341 -9.65 -11.13 -1.46
N PRO A 342 -9.63 -12.27 -0.74
CA PRO A 342 -10.19 -12.33 0.62
C PRO A 342 -9.55 -11.33 1.59
N ALA A 343 -8.28 -10.99 1.36
CA ALA A 343 -7.51 -9.99 2.13
C ALA A 343 -8.16 -8.60 2.13
N LEU A 344 -9.05 -8.28 1.18
CA LEU A 344 -9.82 -7.02 1.16
C LEU A 344 -10.69 -6.82 2.40
N MET A 345 -11.03 -7.91 3.10
CA MET A 345 -11.76 -7.82 4.38
C MET A 345 -10.95 -7.11 5.48
N GLU A 346 -9.63 -7.11 5.38
CA GLU A 346 -8.74 -6.36 6.27
C GLU A 346 -8.19 -5.10 5.60
N ALA A 347 -7.76 -5.21 4.35
CA ALA A 347 -7.11 -4.14 3.59
C ALA A 347 -8.06 -2.96 3.28
N ALA A 348 -9.28 -3.27 2.84
CA ALA A 348 -10.25 -2.28 2.39
C ALA A 348 -11.69 -2.82 2.46
N PRO A 349 -12.24 -3.04 3.68
CA PRO A 349 -13.48 -3.80 3.87
C PRO A 349 -14.73 -3.15 3.26
N LEU A 350 -14.64 -1.91 2.78
CA LEU A 350 -15.75 -1.21 2.14
C LEU A 350 -15.75 -1.33 0.61
N TRP A 351 -14.65 -1.66 -0.04
CA TRP A 351 -14.66 -1.83 -1.50
C TRP A 351 -15.55 -3.01 -1.94
N PRO A 352 -15.44 -4.21 -1.33
CA PRO A 352 -16.28 -5.34 -1.73
C PRO A 352 -17.79 -5.14 -1.46
N PRO A 353 -18.25 -4.63 -0.31
CA PRO A 353 -19.68 -4.40 -0.10
C PRO A 353 -20.29 -3.35 -1.03
N ILE A 354 -19.51 -2.37 -1.49
CA ILE A 354 -19.95 -1.38 -2.48
C ILE A 354 -20.14 -2.03 -3.85
N THR A 355 -19.25 -2.96 -4.23
CA THR A 355 -19.48 -3.78 -5.43
C THR A 355 -20.68 -4.71 -5.20
N TRP A 356 -20.73 -5.44 -4.09
CA TRP A 356 -21.76 -6.44 -3.80
C TRP A 356 -23.18 -5.89 -3.58
N ARG A 357 -23.38 -4.70 -3.00
CA ARG A 357 -24.74 -4.12 -2.83
C ARG A 357 -25.39 -3.75 -4.17
N ARG A 358 -24.60 -3.58 -5.23
CA ARG A 358 -25.09 -3.38 -6.60
C ARG A 358 -25.07 -4.67 -7.44
N LEU A 359 -24.85 -5.83 -6.81
CA LEU A 359 -25.06 -7.17 -7.38
C LEU A 359 -26.51 -7.66 -7.25
N ALA A 360 -27.34 -7.01 -6.41
CA ALA A 360 -28.76 -7.29 -6.47
C ALA A 360 -29.23 -6.94 -7.89
N PRO A 361 -29.83 -7.88 -8.65
CA PRO A 361 -30.45 -7.52 -9.91
C PRO A 361 -31.37 -6.35 -9.62
N ARG A 362 -31.30 -5.28 -10.43
CA ARG A 362 -32.44 -4.38 -10.54
C ARG A 362 -33.54 -5.25 -11.13
N THR A 363 -34.35 -5.83 -10.27
CA THR A 363 -35.64 -6.39 -10.65
C THR A 363 -36.43 -5.23 -11.22
N SER A 364 -36.49 -5.17 -12.55
CA SER A 364 -37.54 -4.43 -13.27
C SER A 364 -38.89 -5.03 -12.93
#